data_AF-A0A3D2BTU2-F1
#
_entry.id   AF-A0A3D2BTU2-F1
#
_cell.length_a   1.000
_cell.length_b   1.000
_cell.length_c   1.000
_cell.angle_alpha   90.00
_cell.angle_beta   90.00
_cell.angle_gamma   90.00
#
_symmetry.space_group_name_H-M   'P 1'
#
loop_
_entity.id
_entity.type
_entity.pdbx_description
1 polymer ?
#
loop_
_entity_poly.entity_id
_entity_poly.type
_entity_poly.pdbx_seq_one_letter_code
_entity_poly.pdbx_strand_id
1 'polypeptide(L)'
;MNQSPALQGILWMIASTASFSAMIISVRFLSDTIPPFEQVFLRSVIGLLITVPTVFGVLRQASRTFRPDRLGGLYISRGLCTFTGVSAWFFAIAAMPLAEAVALHFTLPVFGLILSVLILREKVTPHRWMTVVIGFIGVLIILRPGVAVL
;
A
#
# COMPACT_ATOMS: atom_id res chain seq x y z
N MET A 1 -20.20 -3.07 -26.74
CA MET A 1 -18.85 -2.49 -26.89
C MET A 1 -17.86 -3.39 -26.17
N ASN A 2 -17.32 -4.37 -26.90
CA ASN A 2 -16.47 -5.44 -26.39
C ASN A 2 -15.03 -4.93 -26.30
N GLN A 3 -14.68 -4.19 -25.24
CA GLN A 3 -13.30 -3.75 -25.06
C GLN A 3 -12.44 -4.96 -24.67
N SER A 4 -11.27 -5.09 -25.29
CA SER A 4 -10.34 -6.16 -24.93
C SER A 4 -10.04 -6.06 -23.42
N PRO A 5 -10.01 -7.17 -22.68
CA PRO A 5 -9.77 -7.16 -21.23
C PRO A 5 -8.46 -6.42 -20.86
N ALA A 6 -7.51 -6.33 -21.79
CA ALA A 6 -6.30 -5.53 -21.66
C ALA A 6 -6.57 -4.01 -21.58
N LEU A 7 -7.43 -3.44 -22.44
CA LEU A 7 -7.71 -2.01 -22.44
C LEU A 7 -8.46 -1.58 -21.16
N GLN A 8 -9.38 -2.42 -20.70
CA GLN A 8 -10.04 -2.20 -19.40
C GLN A 8 -9.00 -2.22 -18.26
N GLY A 9 -8.10 -3.21 -18.25
CA GLY A 9 -7.02 -3.28 -17.25
C GLY A 9 -6.13 -2.05 -17.24
N ILE A 10 -5.73 -1.55 -18.43
CA ILE A 10 -4.93 -0.32 -18.56
C ILE A 10 -5.68 0.89 -17.97
N LEU A 11 -6.96 1.07 -18.31
CA LEU A 11 -7.77 2.17 -17.79
C LEU A 11 -7.89 2.13 -16.26
N TRP A 12 -8.12 0.94 -15.68
CA TRP A 12 -8.14 0.75 -14.23
C TRP A 12 -6.79 1.10 -13.58
N MET A 13 -5.67 0.75 -14.23
CA MET A 13 -4.34 1.03 -13.71
C MET A 13 -4.03 2.54 -13.73
N ILE A 14 -4.41 3.24 -14.80
CA ILE A 14 -4.27 4.70 -14.91
C ILE A 14 -5.12 5.39 -13.85
N ALA A 15 -6.40 5.01 -13.74
CA ALA A 15 -7.32 5.56 -12.74
C ALA A 15 -6.79 5.36 -11.32
N SER A 16 -6.34 4.14 -11.00
CA SER A 16 -5.75 3.82 -9.69
C SER A 16 -4.51 4.67 -9.39
N THR A 17 -3.60 4.79 -10.36
CA THR A 17 -2.37 5.59 -10.18
C THR A 17 -2.68 7.06 -9.96
N ALA A 18 -3.64 7.62 -10.70
CA ALA A 18 -4.09 9.00 -10.51
C ALA A 18 -4.71 9.20 -9.12
N SER A 19 -5.56 8.28 -8.66
CA SER A 19 -6.14 8.33 -7.32
C SER A 19 -5.09 8.23 -6.21
N PHE A 20 -4.09 7.36 -6.36
CA PHE A 20 -2.99 7.26 -5.40
C PHE A 20 -2.15 8.53 -5.34
N SER A 21 -1.83 9.12 -6.50
CA SER A 21 -1.09 10.38 -6.57
C SER A 21 -1.86 11.52 -5.90
N ALA A 22 -3.15 11.67 -6.21
CA ALA A 22 -4.02 12.65 -5.56
C ALA A 22 -4.08 12.45 -4.04
N MET A 23 -4.16 11.20 -3.57
CA MET A 23 -4.14 10.88 -2.14
C MET A 23 -2.86 11.36 -1.47
N ILE A 24 -1.68 11.08 -2.03
CA ILE A 24 -0.39 11.48 -1.44
C ILE A 24 -0.30 13.00 -1.34
N ILE A 25 -0.73 13.72 -2.38
CA ILE A 25 -0.78 15.18 -2.40
C ILE A 25 -1.68 15.70 -1.29
N SER A 26 -2.92 15.20 -1.18
CA SER A 26 -3.83 15.59 -0.11
C SER A 26 -3.24 15.34 1.28
N VAL A 27 -2.67 14.16 1.52
CA VAL A 27 -2.05 13.83 2.82
C VAL A 27 -0.92 14.81 3.16
N ARG A 28 -0.09 15.18 2.18
CA ARG A 28 1.00 16.13 2.40
C ARG A 28 0.53 17.57 2.63
N PHE A 29 -0.54 18.01 1.97
CA PHE A 29 -1.11 19.34 2.24
C PHE A 29 -1.81 19.41 3.60
N LEU A 30 -2.48 18.33 4.00
CA LEU A 30 -3.20 18.28 5.27
C LEU A 30 -2.28 17.91 6.45
N SER A 31 -1.06 17.40 6.23
CA SER A 31 -0.13 17.07 7.32
C SER A 31 0.27 18.25 8.18
N ASP A 32 0.20 19.46 7.63
CA ASP A 32 0.57 20.69 8.35
C ASP A 32 -0.57 21.21 9.26
N THR A 33 -1.81 20.74 9.03
CA THR A 33 -3.01 21.24 9.74
C THR A 33 -3.74 20.16 10.55
N ILE A 34 -3.70 18.91 10.10
CA ILE A 34 -4.43 17.79 10.73
C ILE A 34 -3.43 16.74 11.23
N PRO A 35 -3.53 16.31 12.50
CA PRO A 35 -2.72 15.22 13.04
C PRO A 35 -2.82 13.94 12.20
N PRO A 36 -1.74 13.18 12.01
CA PRO A 36 -1.74 11.97 11.17
C PRO A 36 -2.80 10.94 11.56
N PHE A 37 -3.10 10.83 12.85
CA PHE A 37 -4.11 9.88 13.36
C PHE A 37 -5.53 10.23 12.90
N GLU A 38 -5.89 11.52 12.91
CA GLU A 38 -7.19 11.99 12.43
C GLU A 38 -7.35 11.79 10.92
N GLN A 39 -6.27 12.01 10.16
CA GLN A 39 -6.28 11.74 8.72
C GLN A 39 -6.53 10.25 8.40
N VAL A 40 -5.86 9.35 9.13
CA VAL A 40 -6.05 7.90 8.97
C VAL A 40 -7.48 7.51 9.38
N PHE A 41 -8.01 8.08 10.48
CA PHE A 41 -9.38 7.84 10.93
C PHE A 41 -10.40 8.25 9.86
N LEU A 42 -10.33 9.47 9.35
CA LEU A 42 -11.25 9.97 8.32
C LEU A 42 -11.16 9.13 7.05
N ARG A 43 -9.94 8.78 6.61
CA ARG A 43 -9.73 7.88 5.47
C ARG A 43 -10.39 6.53 5.69
N SER A 44 -10.21 5.92 6.86
CA SER A 44 -10.79 4.61 7.19
C SER A 44 -12.30 4.65 7.26
N VAL A 45 -12.90 5.72 7.81
CA VAL A 45 -14.36 5.90 7.87
C VAL A 45 -14.95 6.09 6.48
N ILE A 46 -14.38 6.98 5.66
CA ILE A 46 -14.84 7.21 4.28
C ILE A 46 -14.68 5.92 3.46
N GLY A 47 -13.55 5.25 3.59
CA GLY A 47 -13.28 3.96 2.95
C GLY A 47 -14.31 2.90 3.35
N LEU A 48 -14.68 2.83 4.62
CA LEU A 48 -15.72 1.93 5.11
C LEU A 48 -17.09 2.28 4.52
N LEU A 49 -17.48 3.56 4.54
CA LEU A 49 -18.76 4.03 4.00
C LEU A 49 -18.92 3.76 2.50
N ILE A 50 -17.83 3.81 1.73
CA ILE A 50 -17.86 3.49 0.31
C ILE A 50 -17.82 1.97 0.09
N THR A 51 -16.98 1.24 0.82
CA THR A 51 -16.77 -0.20 0.60
C THR A 51 -17.96 -1.03 1.05
N VAL A 52 -18.59 -0.68 2.17
CA VAL A 52 -19.70 -1.46 2.76
C VAL A 52 -20.86 -1.59 1.77
N PRO A 53 -21.47 -0.53 1.22
CA PRO A 53 -22.57 -0.65 0.25
C PRO A 53 -22.18 -1.42 -1.02
N THR A 54 -20.98 -1.21 -1.54
CA THR A 54 -20.50 -1.89 -2.75
C THR A 54 -20.33 -3.38 -2.51
N VAL A 55 -19.75 -3.76 -1.37
CA VAL A 55 -19.59 -5.16 -0.98
C VAL A 55 -20.94 -5.80 -0.72
N PHE A 56 -21.86 -5.15 0.01
CA PHE A 56 -23.22 -5.67 0.21
C PHE A 56 -24.01 -5.80 -1.10
N GLY A 57 -23.83 -4.89 -2.06
CA GLY A 57 -24.43 -4.96 -3.39
C GLY A 57 -23.90 -6.14 -4.22
N VAL A 58 -22.59 -6.37 -4.20
CA VAL A 58 -21.94 -7.50 -4.90
C VAL A 58 -22.26 -8.83 -4.21
N LEU A 59 -22.30 -8.86 -2.87
CA LEU A 59 -22.63 -10.06 -2.09
C LEU A 59 -24.08 -10.52 -2.30
N ARG A 60 -25.02 -9.61 -2.55
CA ARG A 60 -26.38 -9.96 -2.98
C ARG A 60 -26.42 -10.72 -4.30
N GLN A 61 -25.49 -10.45 -5.23
CA GLN A 61 -25.34 -11.20 -6.48
C GLN A 61 -24.47 -12.46 -6.34
N ALA A 62 -23.50 -12.46 -5.41
CA ALA A 62 -22.47 -13.50 -5.26
C ALA A 62 -22.60 -14.29 -3.94
N SER A 63 -23.83 -14.71 -3.59
CA SER A 63 -24.20 -15.35 -2.32
C SER A 63 -23.43 -16.62 -1.92
N ARG A 64 -22.55 -17.15 -2.77
CA ARG A 64 -21.80 -18.38 -2.54
C ARG A 64 -20.33 -18.19 -2.11
N THR A 65 -19.75 -17.01 -2.23
CA THR A 65 -18.28 -16.83 -2.05
C THR A 65 -17.90 -16.32 -0.66
N PHE A 66 -18.82 -15.70 0.08
CA PHE A 66 -18.53 -15.16 1.41
C PHE A 66 -18.76 -16.24 2.47
N ARG A 67 -17.70 -16.99 2.80
CA ARG A 67 -17.67 -17.91 3.94
C ARG A 67 -16.90 -17.25 5.09
N PRO A 68 -17.58 -16.48 5.96
CA PRO A 68 -16.93 -15.79 7.08
C PRO A 68 -16.29 -16.76 8.08
N ASP A 69 -16.80 -17.99 8.20
CA ASP A 69 -16.46 -18.92 9.28
C ASP A 69 -15.03 -19.50 9.24
N ARG A 70 -14.30 -19.40 8.12
CA ARG A 70 -12.95 -20.00 7.98
C ARG A 70 -11.82 -19.00 7.78
N LEU A 71 -12.12 -17.72 7.60
CA LEU A 71 -11.14 -16.70 7.20
C LEU A 71 -11.11 -15.47 8.12
N GLY A 72 -11.94 -15.43 9.17
CA GLY A 72 -12.03 -14.29 10.09
C GLY A 72 -10.68 -13.86 10.68
N GLY A 73 -9.87 -14.80 11.17
CA GLY A 73 -8.53 -14.49 11.71
C GLY A 73 -7.56 -13.94 10.66
N LEU A 74 -7.64 -14.39 9.41
CA LEU A 74 -6.81 -13.89 8.31
C LEU A 74 -7.23 -12.49 7.88
N TYR A 75 -8.54 -12.21 7.82
CA TYR A 75 -9.04 -10.87 7.52
C TYR A 75 -8.72 -9.86 8.62
N ILE A 76 -8.84 -10.26 9.89
CA ILE A 76 -8.48 -9.41 11.04
C ILE A 76 -6.99 -9.10 11.02
N SER A 77 -6.12 -10.12 10.91
CA SER A 77 -4.67 -9.91 10.86
C SER A 77 -4.25 -9.06 9.66
N ARG A 78 -4.83 -9.30 8.47
CA ARG A 78 -4.61 -8.45 7.29
C ARG A 78 -5.06 -7.01 7.53
N GLY A 79 -6.23 -6.82 8.13
CA GLY A 79 -6.77 -5.50 8.47
C GLY A 79 -5.85 -4.75 9.42
N LEU A 80 -5.41 -5.41 10.50
CA LEU A 80 -4.47 -4.85 11.47
C LEU A 80 -3.13 -4.50 10.84
N CYS A 81 -2.51 -5.42 10.08
CA CYS A 81 -1.24 -5.14 9.39
C CYS A 81 -1.36 -3.99 8.40
N THR A 82 -2.49 -3.90 7.68
CA THR A 82 -2.75 -2.81 6.73
C THR A 82 -2.92 -1.48 7.47
N PHE A 83 -3.68 -1.48 8.57
CA PHE A 83 -3.90 -0.30 9.40
C PHE A 83 -2.59 0.21 9.98
N THR A 84 -1.80 -0.66 10.63
CA THR A 84 -0.50 -0.28 11.22
C THR A 84 0.47 0.22 10.16
N GLY A 85 0.51 -0.44 8.99
CA GLY A 85 1.36 0.00 7.87
C GLY A 85 0.99 1.38 7.34
N VAL A 86 -0.31 1.63 7.16
CA VAL A 86 -0.81 2.95 6.73
C VAL A 86 -0.55 4.03 7.77
N SER A 87 -0.79 3.75 9.06
CA SER A 87 -0.53 4.70 10.14
C SER A 87 0.95 5.06 10.23
N ALA A 88 1.83 4.06 10.16
CA ALA A 88 3.28 4.28 10.15
C ALA A 88 3.73 5.08 8.93
N TRP A 89 3.12 4.85 7.77
CA TRP A 89 3.42 5.59 6.54
C TRP A 89 3.00 7.05 6.61
N PHE A 90 1.80 7.34 7.12
CA PHE A 90 1.33 8.72 7.33
C PHE A 90 2.20 9.46 8.34
N PHE A 91 2.59 8.76 9.42
CA PHE A 91 3.55 9.29 10.38
C PHE A 91 4.90 9.60 9.74
N ALA A 92 5.43 8.70 8.90
CA ALA A 92 6.69 8.94 8.18
C ALA A 92 6.60 10.18 7.28
N ILE A 93 5.54 10.33 6.48
CA ILE A 93 5.34 11.51 5.62
C ILE A 93 5.31 12.83 6.42
N ALA A 94 4.79 12.79 7.64
CA ALA A 94 4.75 13.96 8.53
C ALA A 94 6.10 14.21 9.23
N ALA A 95 6.84 13.16 9.59
CA ALA A 95 8.06 13.25 10.40
C ALA A 95 9.35 13.47 9.58
N MET A 96 9.38 13.11 8.29
CA MET A 96 10.56 13.24 7.43
C MET A 96 10.22 13.88 6.07
N PRO A 97 11.22 14.35 5.30
CA PRO A 97 11.00 14.83 3.95
C PRO A 97 10.32 13.78 3.06
N LEU A 98 9.37 14.22 2.23
CA LEU A 98 8.59 13.31 1.36
C LEU A 98 9.50 12.43 0.47
N ALA A 99 10.62 12.98 -0.01
CA ALA A 99 11.58 12.25 -0.82
C ALA A 99 12.22 11.08 -0.07
N GLU A 100 12.59 11.27 1.20
CA GLU A 100 13.18 10.22 2.03
C GLU A 100 12.14 9.14 2.38
N ALA A 101 10.92 9.57 2.73
CA ALA A 101 9.82 8.65 2.97
C ALA A 101 9.57 7.76 1.74
N VAL A 102 9.44 8.36 0.54
CA VAL A 102 9.22 7.62 -0.71
C VAL A 102 10.39 6.71 -1.06
N ALA A 103 11.63 7.15 -0.83
CA ALA A 103 12.81 6.30 -1.04
C ALA A 103 12.78 5.07 -0.13
N LEU A 104 12.44 5.23 1.15
CA LEU A 104 12.23 4.10 2.06
C LEU A 104 11.07 3.21 1.59
N HIS A 105 10.00 3.78 1.02
CA HIS A 105 8.88 2.99 0.48
C HIS A 105 9.30 2.06 -0.65
N PHE A 106 10.30 2.44 -1.47
CA PHE A 106 10.85 1.57 -2.51
C PHE A 106 11.58 0.35 -1.96
N THR A 107 11.82 0.26 -0.65
CA THR A 107 12.34 -0.96 -0.01
C THR A 107 11.27 -2.00 0.28
N LEU A 108 9.97 -1.69 0.14
CA LEU A 108 8.88 -2.66 0.36
C LEU A 108 9.05 -3.98 -0.40
N PRO A 109 9.54 -4.03 -1.65
CA PRO A 109 9.82 -5.30 -2.34
C PRO A 109 10.86 -6.17 -1.64
N VAL A 110 11.83 -5.58 -0.93
CA VAL A 110 12.84 -6.29 -0.13
C VAL A 110 12.15 -7.05 0.99
N PHE A 111 11.34 -6.34 1.77
CA PHE A 111 10.56 -6.93 2.85
C PHE A 111 9.56 -7.95 2.32
N GLY A 112 8.86 -7.65 1.22
CA GLY A 112 7.93 -8.57 0.56
C GLY A 112 8.59 -9.89 0.16
N LEU A 113 9.82 -9.83 -0.38
CA LEU A 113 10.59 -11.04 -0.73
C LEU A 113 10.92 -11.86 0.51
N ILE A 114 11.45 -11.21 1.56
CA ILE A 114 11.84 -11.86 2.82
C ILE A 114 10.61 -12.50 3.50
N LEU A 115 9.51 -11.76 3.61
CA LEU A 115 8.27 -12.28 4.20
C LEU A 115 7.66 -13.40 3.35
N SER A 116 7.79 -13.39 2.02
CA SER A 116 7.33 -14.52 1.19
C SER A 116 8.09 -15.81 1.51
N VAL A 117 9.42 -15.72 1.64
CA VAL A 117 10.25 -16.89 2.03
C VAL A 117 9.91 -17.35 3.45
N LEU A 118 9.68 -16.43 4.39
CA LEU A 118 9.45 -16.79 5.79
C LEU A 118 8.04 -17.34 6.05
N ILE A 119 7.01 -16.67 5.53
CA ILE A 119 5.59 -16.97 5.81
C ILE A 119 5.04 -17.98 4.81
N LEU A 120 5.27 -17.78 3.51
CA LEU A 120 4.76 -18.67 2.46
C LEU A 120 5.71 -19.82 2.15
N ARG A 121 6.96 -19.78 2.65
CA ARG A 121 8.01 -20.79 2.39
C ARG A 121 8.27 -20.98 0.89
N GLU A 122 8.11 -19.92 0.11
CA GLU A 122 8.39 -19.94 -1.32
C GLU A 122 9.90 -20.04 -1.59
N LYS A 123 10.26 -20.86 -2.58
CA LYS A 123 11.64 -20.93 -3.06
C LYS A 123 11.90 -19.77 -4.03
N VAL A 124 12.70 -18.82 -3.59
CA VAL A 124 13.08 -17.66 -4.40
C VAL A 124 14.34 -17.96 -5.19
N THR A 125 14.27 -17.78 -6.52
CA THR A 125 15.42 -17.92 -7.43
C THR A 125 16.50 -16.88 -7.13
N PRO A 126 17.81 -17.20 -7.26
CA PRO A 126 18.91 -16.26 -7.06
C PRO A 126 18.77 -14.95 -7.84
N HIS A 127 18.22 -15.00 -9.07
CA HIS A 127 17.96 -13.80 -9.87
C HIS A 127 17.05 -12.79 -9.17
N ARG A 128 16.00 -13.24 -8.46
CA ARG A 128 15.08 -12.35 -7.73
C ARG A 128 15.79 -11.67 -6.56
N TRP A 129 16.68 -12.38 -5.88
CA TRP A 129 17.54 -11.78 -4.84
C TRP A 129 18.44 -10.69 -5.43
N MET A 130 19.06 -10.92 -6.59
CA MET A 130 19.89 -9.91 -7.26
C MET A 130 19.07 -8.67 -7.63
N THR A 131 17.85 -8.83 -8.18
CA THR A 131 16.97 -7.70 -8.50
C THR A 131 16.64 -6.86 -7.26
N VAL A 132 16.37 -7.52 -6.13
CA VAL A 132 16.08 -6.84 -4.86
C VAL A 132 17.31 -6.09 -4.33
N VAL A 133 18.50 -6.68 -4.39
CA VAL A 133 19.75 -6.02 -3.99
C VAL A 133 20.01 -4.79 -4.87
N ILE A 134 19.84 -4.90 -6.19
CA ILE A 134 19.99 -3.76 -7.11
C ILE A 134 18.99 -2.65 -6.79
N GLY A 135 17.73 -2.99 -6.54
CA GLY A 135 16.71 -2.03 -6.12
C GLY A 135 17.07 -1.33 -4.81
N PHE A 136 17.60 -2.08 -3.83
CA PHE A 136 18.04 -1.54 -2.55
C PHE A 136 19.23 -0.58 -2.69
N ILE A 137 20.20 -0.88 -3.55
CA ILE A 137 21.30 0.03 -3.89
C ILE A 137 20.76 1.35 -4.45
N GLY A 138 19.75 1.29 -5.32
CA GLY A 138 19.07 2.48 -5.85
C GLY A 138 18.46 3.34 -4.74
N VAL A 139 17.85 2.73 -3.73
CA VAL A 139 17.32 3.45 -2.56
C VAL A 139 18.43 4.14 -1.76
N LEU A 140 19.56 3.47 -1.52
CA LEU A 140 20.70 4.09 -0.81
C LEU A 140 21.25 5.30 -1.55
N ILE A 141 21.29 5.26 -2.89
CA ILE A 141 21.71 6.40 -3.71
C ILE A 141 20.75 7.59 -3.56
N ILE A 142 19.43 7.34 -3.49
CA ILE A 142 18.43 8.40 -3.31
C ILE A 142 18.50 8.99 -1.91
N LEU A 143 18.60 8.14 -0.88
CA LEU A 143 18.64 8.57 0.51
C LEU A 143 19.89 9.40 0.85
N ARG A 144 20.98 9.27 0.07
CA ARG A 144 22.29 9.91 0.30
C ARG A 144 22.60 10.08 1.80
N PRO A 145 22.58 8.99 2.59
CA PRO A 145 22.75 9.08 4.02
C PRO A 145 24.10 9.76 4.33
N GLY A 146 24.05 10.96 4.91
CA GLY A 146 25.23 11.73 5.33
C GLY A 146 25.65 12.94 4.47
N VAL A 147 25.07 13.16 3.28
CA VAL A 147 25.48 14.30 2.42
C VAL A 147 24.67 15.58 2.71
N ALA A 148 23.49 15.47 3.33
CA ALA A 148 22.60 16.60 3.64
C ALA A 148 22.89 17.30 4.99
N VAL A 149 23.93 16.87 5.72
CA VAL A 149 24.29 17.39 7.06
C VAL A 149 25.56 18.27 7.02
N LEU A 150 25.96 18.75 5.84
CA LEU A 150 26.99 19.77 5.66
C LEU A 150 26.42 20.97 4.91
#